data_AF-A0A5K1IRF0-F1
#
_entry.id   AF-A0A5K1IRF0-F1
#
_cell.length_a   1.000
_cell.length_b   1.000
_cell.length_c   1.000
_cell.angle_alpha   90.00
_cell.angle_beta   90.00
_cell.angle_gamma   90.00
#
_symmetry.space_group_name_H-M   'P 1'
#
loop_
_entity.id
_entity.type
_entity.pdbx_description
1 polymer ?
#
loop_
_entity_poly.entity_id
_entity_poly.type
_entity_poly.pdbx_seq_one_letter_code
_entity_poly.pdbx_strand_id
1 'polypeptide(L)'
;MYMSSTIIDETVILRYLLDDDEVLSPRAAKVIAGCAARVYPEIITRVVVTLRDVYKVPRITIAAAMTKLLDDVMVDEPTVVAFAIKLFGRTHMDFTDCLLAARTAIYNDDVVSFGKPIIQGMIDYRRKRINVAEARERATDARDGHAARDARSRSTDATIDKLRHQNRH
;
A
#
# COMPACT_ATOMS: atom_id res chain seq x y z
N MET A 1 -27.35 19.19 5.73
CA MET A 1 -26.64 19.29 7.03
C MET A 1 -25.30 18.61 6.86
N TYR A 2 -24.19 19.33 6.96
CA TYR A 2 -22.88 18.67 7.08
C TYR A 2 -22.86 18.00 8.46
N MET A 3 -22.70 16.68 8.50
CA MET A 3 -22.43 15.98 9.76
C MET A 3 -21.12 16.57 10.32
N SER A 4 -21.19 17.18 11.50
CA SER A 4 -20.00 17.67 12.18
C SER A 4 -19.17 16.47 12.64
N SER A 5 -18.03 16.23 12.00
CA SER A 5 -17.07 15.22 12.48
C SER A 5 -16.26 15.78 13.64
N THR A 6 -16.03 14.97 14.66
CA THR A 6 -15.17 15.32 15.81
C THR A 6 -13.78 14.77 15.57
N ILE A 7 -12.76 15.63 15.55
CA ILE A 7 -11.38 15.17 15.49
C ILE A 7 -10.98 14.68 16.88
N ILE A 8 -10.41 13.48 16.97
CA ILE A 8 -9.92 12.87 18.21
C ILE A 8 -8.39 12.73 18.17
N ASP A 9 -7.77 12.78 19.34
CA ASP A 9 -6.32 12.65 19.49
C ASP A 9 -5.92 11.30 20.08
N GLU A 10 -4.61 11.14 20.30
CA GLU A 10 -4.02 9.94 20.88
C GLU A 10 -4.62 9.59 22.24
N THR A 11 -4.88 10.59 23.08
CA THR A 11 -5.32 10.35 24.46
C THR A 11 -6.71 9.71 24.49
N VAL A 12 -7.61 10.16 23.62
CA VAL A 12 -8.95 9.56 23.47
C VAL A 12 -8.84 8.12 22.98
N ILE A 13 -8.00 7.87 21.97
CA ILE A 13 -7.83 6.52 21.41
C ILE A 13 -7.21 5.56 22.44
N LEU A 14 -6.22 6.01 23.21
CA LEU A 14 -5.61 5.19 24.26
C LEU A 14 -6.64 4.79 25.33
N ARG A 15 -7.44 5.74 25.82
CA ARG A 15 -8.52 5.43 26.78
C ARG A 15 -9.53 4.44 26.21
N TYR A 16 -9.87 4.57 24.92
CA TYR A 16 -10.76 3.62 24.26
C TYR A 16 -10.17 2.22 24.13
N LEU A 17 -8.90 2.10 23.74
CA LEU A 17 -8.25 0.81 23.51
C LEU A 17 -7.85 0.08 24.81
N LEU A 18 -7.50 0.84 25.85
CA LEU A 18 -6.97 0.29 27.09
C LEU A 18 -8.03 0.08 28.17
N ASP A 19 -9.14 0.83 28.12
CA ASP A 19 -10.17 0.84 29.15
C ASP A 19 -9.59 1.00 30.57
N ASP A 20 -8.62 1.91 30.71
CA ASP A 20 -7.74 2.04 31.88
C ASP A 20 -8.11 3.19 32.84
N ASP A 21 -9.23 3.88 32.57
CA ASP A 21 -9.72 5.02 33.35
C ASP A 21 -11.25 4.97 33.50
N GLU A 22 -11.75 4.94 34.73
CA GLU A 22 -13.18 4.79 35.05
C GLU A 22 -14.05 5.94 34.53
N VAL A 23 -13.47 7.12 34.29
CA VAL A 23 -14.20 8.32 33.85
C VAL A 23 -13.96 8.58 32.37
N LEU A 24 -12.71 8.51 31.93
CA LEU A 24 -12.32 8.89 30.57
C LEU A 24 -12.59 7.79 29.54
N SER A 25 -12.49 6.50 29.90
CA SER A 25 -12.70 5.39 28.96
C SER A 25 -14.15 5.31 28.48
N PRO A 26 -15.18 5.39 29.35
CA PRO A 26 -16.58 5.46 28.91
C PRO A 26 -16.85 6.69 28.04
N ARG A 27 -16.19 7.81 28.33
CA ARG A 27 -16.30 9.04 27.55
C ARG A 27 -15.67 8.88 26.16
N ALA A 28 -14.51 8.25 26.06
CA ALA A 28 -13.87 7.95 24.79
C ALA A 28 -14.72 6.99 23.93
N ALA A 29 -15.24 5.93 24.53
CA ALA A 29 -16.16 4.99 23.87
C ALA A 29 -17.40 5.70 23.32
N LYS A 30 -18.01 6.62 24.09
CA LYS A 30 -19.15 7.41 23.63
C LYS A 30 -18.82 8.32 22.43
N VAL A 31 -17.63 8.92 22.40
CA VAL A 31 -17.18 9.76 21.29
C VAL A 31 -16.96 8.93 20.03
N ILE A 32 -16.35 7.75 20.15
CA ILE A 32 -16.03 6.86 19.02
C ILE A 32 -17.29 6.15 18.48
N ALA A 33 -18.16 5.64 19.35
CA ALA A 33 -19.39 4.95 18.96
C ALA A 33 -20.35 5.79 18.11
N GLY A 34 -20.22 7.12 18.14
CA GLY A 34 -20.99 8.03 17.29
C GLY A 34 -20.66 7.96 15.80
N CYS A 35 -19.67 7.15 15.37
CA CYS A 35 -19.23 6.97 13.97
C CYS A 35 -18.84 8.29 13.25
N ALA A 36 -18.55 9.34 14.01
CA ALA A 36 -18.18 10.66 13.51
C ALA A 36 -16.77 11.09 13.96
N ALA A 37 -16.06 10.20 14.65
CA ALA A 37 -14.70 10.42 15.10
C ALA A 37 -13.74 10.37 13.90
N ARG A 38 -13.05 11.47 13.66
CA ARG A 38 -12.01 11.57 12.63
C ARG A 38 -10.63 11.54 13.27
N VAL A 39 -9.72 10.82 12.65
CA VAL A 39 -8.33 10.70 13.10
C VAL A 39 -7.38 10.83 11.91
N TYR A 40 -6.23 11.47 12.13
CA TYR A 40 -5.19 11.59 11.12
C TYR A 40 -4.10 10.51 11.28
N PRO A 41 -3.40 10.12 10.18
CA PRO A 41 -2.34 9.12 10.22
C PRO A 41 -1.23 9.37 11.26
N GLU A 42 -0.88 10.63 11.54
CA GLU A 42 0.11 10.99 12.57
C GLU A 42 -0.36 10.66 13.98
N ILE A 43 -1.67 10.74 14.24
CA ILE A 43 -2.26 10.35 15.52
C ILE A 43 -2.24 8.82 15.65
N ILE A 44 -2.58 8.09 14.58
CA ILE A 44 -2.45 6.63 14.55
C ILE A 44 -1.00 6.20 14.83
N THR A 45 -0.03 6.89 14.24
CA THR A 45 1.40 6.65 14.47
C THR A 45 1.76 6.82 15.93
N ARG A 46 1.34 7.92 16.56
CA ARG A 46 1.57 8.17 17.98
C ARG A 46 0.98 7.06 18.86
N VAL A 47 -0.27 6.68 18.62
CA VAL A 47 -0.93 5.59 19.38
C VAL A 47 -0.13 4.29 19.28
N VAL A 48 0.28 3.89 18.07
CA VAL A 48 1.07 2.66 17.87
C VAL A 48 2.41 2.72 18.60
N VAL A 49 3.11 3.86 18.49
CA VAL A 49 4.40 4.05 19.16
C VAL A 49 4.25 4.03 20.68
N THR A 50 3.24 4.70 21.23
CA THR A 50 2.98 4.74 22.68
C THR A 50 2.57 3.37 23.21
N LEU A 51 1.69 2.63 22.52
CA LEU A 51 1.34 1.27 22.91
C LEU A 51 2.58 0.35 22.93
N ARG A 52 3.51 0.51 21.98
CA ARG A 52 4.75 -0.27 21.92
C ARG A 52 5.76 0.15 22.99
N ASP A 53 6.03 1.44 23.11
CA ASP A 53 7.19 1.95 23.84
C ASP A 53 6.87 2.27 25.30
N VAL A 54 5.65 2.71 25.59
CA VAL A 54 5.21 3.02 26.96
C VAL A 54 4.53 1.80 27.57
N TYR A 55 3.49 1.30 26.91
CA TYR A 55 2.69 0.18 27.42
C TYR A 55 3.28 -1.20 27.14
N LYS A 56 4.36 -1.28 26.37
CA LYS A 56 5.07 -2.54 26.04
C LYS A 56 4.19 -3.61 25.40
N VAL A 57 3.13 -3.20 24.71
CA VAL A 57 2.20 -4.12 24.04
C VAL A 57 2.90 -4.80 22.86
N PRO A 58 2.75 -6.13 22.67
CA PRO A 58 3.34 -6.83 21.53
C PRO A 58 2.84 -6.29 20.20
N ARG A 59 3.71 -6.19 19.19
CA ARG A 59 3.39 -5.62 17.87
C ARG A 59 2.20 -6.28 17.17
N ILE A 60 2.10 -7.61 17.28
CA ILE A 60 0.99 -8.38 16.70
C ILE A 60 -0.34 -8.00 17.36
N THR A 61 -0.34 -7.78 18.67
CA THR A 61 -1.51 -7.34 19.45
C THR A 61 -1.89 -5.91 19.08
N ILE A 62 -0.91 -5.01 18.98
CA ILE A 62 -1.14 -3.64 18.49
C ILE A 62 -1.77 -3.67 17.10
N ALA A 63 -1.22 -4.46 16.17
CA ALA A 63 -1.73 -4.51 14.81
C ALA A 63 -3.19 -5.01 14.76
N ALA A 64 -3.54 -6.01 15.57
CA ALA A 64 -4.90 -6.50 15.68
C ALA A 64 -5.86 -5.45 16.28
N ALA A 65 -5.44 -4.78 17.36
CA ALA A 65 -6.24 -3.73 18.00
C ALA A 65 -6.47 -2.53 17.07
N MET A 66 -5.42 -2.05 16.41
CA MET A 66 -5.51 -0.92 15.48
C MET A 66 -6.34 -1.27 14.24
N THR A 67 -6.30 -2.51 13.77
CA THR A 67 -7.15 -2.97 12.66
C THR A 67 -8.62 -2.87 13.03
N LYS A 68 -9.01 -3.29 14.25
CA LYS A 68 -10.38 -3.15 14.75
C LYS A 68 -10.77 -1.69 14.95
N LEU A 69 -9.86 -0.86 15.47
CA LEU A 69 -10.11 0.57 15.63
C LEU A 69 -10.52 1.25 14.31
N LEU A 70 -9.95 0.82 13.17
CA LEU A 70 -10.30 1.39 11.86
C LEU A 70 -11.76 1.14 11.46
N ASP A 71 -12.44 0.16 12.05
CA ASP A 71 -13.87 -0.06 11.83
C ASP A 71 -14.72 0.98 12.58
N ASP A 72 -14.17 1.61 13.62
CA ASP A 72 -14.89 2.52 14.52
C ASP A 72 -14.62 4.02 14.22
N VAL A 73 -13.58 4.33 13.44
CA VAL A 73 -13.12 5.71 13.20
C VAL A 73 -12.95 6.03 11.72
N MET A 74 -13.18 7.28 11.35
CA MET A 74 -12.85 7.80 10.02
C MET A 74 -11.38 8.23 10.00
N VAL A 75 -10.55 7.55 9.22
CA VAL A 75 -9.13 7.89 9.06
C VAL A 75 -8.84 8.42 7.67
N ASP A 76 -7.97 9.42 7.56
CA ASP A 76 -7.43 9.86 6.28
C ASP A 76 -6.47 8.79 5.71
N GLU A 77 -6.51 8.58 4.39
CA GLU A 77 -5.75 7.51 3.71
C GLU A 77 -6.00 6.09 4.29
N PRO A 78 -7.25 5.62 4.40
CA PRO A 78 -7.58 4.39 5.13
C PRO A 78 -6.89 3.15 4.59
N THR A 79 -6.70 3.05 3.26
CA THR A 79 -5.99 1.94 2.62
C THR A 79 -4.50 1.93 2.97
N VAL A 80 -3.87 3.10 3.05
CA VAL A 80 -2.47 3.27 3.46
C VAL A 80 -2.31 2.89 4.93
N VAL A 81 -3.16 3.43 5.81
CA VAL A 81 -3.09 3.17 7.25
C VAL A 81 -3.31 1.68 7.55
N ALA A 82 -4.33 1.07 6.95
CA ALA A 82 -4.59 -0.36 7.08
C ALA A 82 -3.39 -1.20 6.62
N PHE A 83 -2.75 -0.82 5.50
CA PHE A 83 -1.58 -1.54 5.02
C PHE A 83 -0.35 -1.33 5.92
N ALA A 84 -0.15 -0.13 6.45
CA ALA A 84 0.93 0.16 7.40
C ALA A 84 0.77 -0.65 8.69
N ILE A 85 -0.44 -0.77 9.23
CA ILE A 85 -0.76 -1.65 10.38
C ILE A 85 -0.38 -3.10 10.08
N LYS A 86 -0.74 -3.56 8.88
CA LYS A 86 -0.43 -4.92 8.41
C LYS A 86 1.08 -5.19 8.32
N LEU A 87 1.85 -4.22 7.84
CA LEU A 87 3.32 -4.28 7.75
C LEU A 87 3.97 -4.22 9.14
N PHE A 88 3.50 -3.34 10.01
CA PHE A 88 4.00 -3.18 11.36
C PHE A 88 3.89 -4.48 12.17
N GLY A 89 2.75 -5.18 12.08
CA GLY A 89 2.54 -6.44 12.77
C GLY A 89 3.39 -7.61 12.27
N ARG A 90 3.97 -7.52 11.06
CA ARG A 90 4.74 -8.60 10.41
C ARG A 90 6.24 -8.35 10.32
N THR A 91 6.70 -7.15 10.66
CA THR A 91 8.09 -6.74 10.48
C THR A 91 8.63 -6.06 11.74
N HIS A 92 9.93 -5.77 11.77
CA HIS A 92 10.55 -4.95 12.82
C HIS A 92 10.64 -3.46 12.46
N MET A 93 10.12 -3.05 11.31
CA MET A 93 10.14 -1.66 10.81
C MET A 93 9.43 -0.71 11.79
N ASP A 94 9.88 0.55 11.92
CA ASP A 94 9.10 1.52 12.69
C ASP A 94 7.76 1.83 11.99
N PHE A 95 6.76 2.35 12.73
CA PHE A 95 5.44 2.55 12.13
C PHE A 95 5.40 3.67 11.08
N THR A 96 6.21 4.71 11.23
CA THR A 96 6.35 5.79 10.24
C THR A 96 6.94 5.25 8.93
N ASP A 97 7.93 4.37 9.03
CA ASP A 97 8.50 3.65 7.88
C ASP A 97 7.46 2.70 7.26
N CYS A 98 6.58 2.08 8.06
CA CYS A 98 5.47 1.28 7.53
C CYS A 98 4.46 2.12 6.75
N LEU A 99 4.16 3.35 7.20
CA LEU A 99 3.32 4.29 6.48
C LEU A 99 3.95 4.73 5.16
N LEU A 100 5.24 5.10 5.18
CA LEU A 100 5.98 5.45 3.97
C LEU A 100 6.00 4.29 2.96
N ALA A 101 6.29 3.09 3.45
CA ALA A 101 6.24 1.84 2.69
C ALA A 101 4.86 1.61 2.04
N ALA A 102 3.80 1.80 2.82
CA ALA A 102 2.42 1.62 2.34
C ALA A 102 2.04 2.65 1.26
N ARG A 103 2.35 3.94 1.47
CA ARG A 103 2.08 4.99 0.46
C ARG A 103 2.78 4.70 -0.85
N THR A 104 4.07 4.38 -0.79
CA THR A 104 4.90 4.03 -1.95
C THR A 104 4.32 2.85 -2.73
N ALA A 105 3.83 1.85 -2.01
CA ALA A 105 3.27 0.65 -2.63
C ALA A 105 1.89 0.89 -3.26
N ILE A 106 1.11 1.85 -2.75
CA ILE A 106 -0.26 2.14 -3.21
C ILE A 106 -0.26 3.22 -4.30
N TYR A 107 0.43 4.33 -4.07
CA TYR A 107 0.44 5.48 -4.98
C TYR A 107 1.59 5.45 -5.99
N ASN A 108 2.54 4.53 -5.84
CA ASN A 108 3.68 4.37 -6.74
C ASN A 108 4.59 5.63 -6.77
N ASP A 109 4.63 6.40 -5.68
CA ASP A 109 5.50 7.57 -5.51
C ASP A 109 6.97 7.18 -5.38
N ASP A 110 7.89 7.96 -5.92
CA ASP A 110 9.31 7.76 -5.68
C ASP A 110 9.69 8.14 -4.25
N VAL A 111 10.58 7.36 -3.63
CA VAL A 111 11.09 7.62 -2.29
C VAL A 111 12.59 7.81 -2.35
N VAL A 112 13.05 8.86 -1.68
CA VAL A 112 14.45 9.11 -1.35
C VAL A 112 14.60 8.98 0.16
N SER A 113 15.59 8.22 0.61
CA SER A 113 15.88 8.04 2.03
C SER A 113 17.38 8.03 2.27
N PHE A 114 17.83 8.74 3.30
CA PHE A 114 19.22 8.74 3.73
C PHE A 114 19.37 7.88 5.00
N GLY A 115 20.33 6.97 5.03
CA GLY A 115 20.72 6.26 6.26
C GLY A 115 19.73 5.24 6.83
N LYS A 116 18.68 4.86 6.09
CA LYS A 116 17.73 3.80 6.49
C LYS A 116 17.84 2.57 5.57
N PRO A 117 18.63 1.54 5.93
CA PRO A 117 18.87 0.36 5.08
C PRO A 117 17.59 -0.36 4.65
N ILE A 118 16.58 -0.40 5.52
CA ILE A 118 15.30 -1.05 5.22
C ILE A 118 14.56 -0.31 4.09
N ILE A 119 14.49 1.02 4.15
CA ILE A 119 13.85 1.83 3.10
C ILE A 119 14.65 1.75 1.80
N GLN A 120 15.99 1.75 1.89
CA GLN A 120 16.83 1.54 0.71
C GLN A 120 16.56 0.18 0.05
N GLY A 121 16.48 -0.90 0.84
CA GLY A 121 16.14 -2.23 0.34
C GLY A 121 14.76 -2.29 -0.33
N MET A 122 13.78 -1.52 0.17
CA MET A 122 12.47 -1.39 -0.48
C MET A 122 12.56 -0.69 -1.84
N ILE A 123 13.30 0.42 -1.92
CA ILE A 123 13.55 1.16 -3.17
C ILE A 123 14.22 0.24 -4.20
N ASP A 124 15.25 -0.50 -3.77
CA ASP A 124 16.01 -1.41 -4.65
C ASP A 124 15.15 -2.58 -5.15
N TYR A 125 14.36 -3.19 -4.25
CA TYR A 125 13.43 -4.26 -4.60
C TYR A 125 12.40 -3.80 -5.64
N ARG A 126 11.84 -2.60 -5.45
CA ARG A 126 10.87 -2.02 -6.39
C ARG A 126 11.50 -1.75 -7.75
N ARG A 127 12.69 -1.13 -7.78
CA ARG A 127 13.42 -0.87 -9.05
C ARG A 127 13.70 -2.18 -9.79
N LYS A 128 14.11 -3.23 -9.09
CA LYS A 128 14.30 -4.57 -9.68
C LYS A 128 13.00 -5.13 -10.27
N ARG A 129 11.87 -4.99 -9.56
CA ARG A 129 10.55 -5.44 -10.05
C ARG A 129 10.09 -4.70 -11.29
N ILE A 130 10.23 -3.37 -11.31
CA ILE A 130 9.86 -2.53 -12.48
C ILE A 130 10.72 -2.92 -13.68
N ASN A 131 12.04 -3.01 -13.52
CA ASN A 131 12.93 -3.42 -14.60
C ASN A 131 12.58 -4.81 -15.16
N VAL A 132 12.18 -5.76 -14.31
CA VAL A 132 11.75 -7.09 -14.75
C VAL A 132 10.42 -7.03 -15.50
N ALA A 133 9.47 -6.18 -15.07
CA ALA A 133 8.20 -6.01 -15.76
C ALA A 133 8.40 -5.38 -17.15
N GLU A 134 9.17 -4.30 -17.24
CA GLU A 134 9.50 -3.65 -18.52
C GLU A 134 10.27 -4.58 -19.47
N ALA A 135 11.21 -5.37 -18.94
CA ALA A 135 11.94 -6.33 -19.76
C ALA A 135 11.03 -7.42 -20.34
N ARG A 136 10.00 -7.84 -19.58
CA ARG A 136 8.99 -8.79 -20.05
C ARG A 136 8.10 -8.18 -21.13
N GLU A 137 7.67 -6.93 -20.95
CA GLU A 137 6.86 -6.20 -21.93
C GLU A 137 7.61 -5.97 -23.24
N ARG A 138 8.87 -5.52 -23.19
CA ARG A 138 9.71 -5.39 -24.39
C ARG A 138 9.90 -6.73 -25.10
N ALA A 139 9.99 -7.84 -24.35
CA ALA A 139 10.11 -9.17 -24.92
C ALA A 139 8.81 -9.66 -25.57
N THR A 140 7.63 -9.29 -25.06
CA THR A 140 6.34 -9.59 -25.70
C THR A 140 6.20 -8.78 -26.99
N ASP A 141 6.49 -7.47 -26.95
CA ASP A 141 6.40 -6.60 -28.12
C ASP A 141 7.34 -7.05 -29.26
N ALA A 142 8.56 -7.48 -28.90
CA ALA A 142 9.51 -8.01 -29.87
C ALA A 142 9.02 -9.32 -30.51
N ARG A 143 8.38 -10.21 -29.74
CA ARG A 143 7.81 -11.47 -30.25
C ARG A 143 6.64 -11.20 -31.19
N ASP A 144 5.73 -10.31 -30.81
CA ASP A 144 4.56 -9.95 -31.62
C ASP A 144 4.99 -9.24 -32.91
N GLY A 145 5.99 -8.34 -32.81
CA GLY A 145 6.61 -7.70 -33.95
C GLY A 145 7.31 -8.67 -34.90
N HIS A 146 7.99 -9.70 -34.38
CA HIS A 146 8.63 -10.75 -35.19
C HIS A 146 7.58 -11.63 -35.88
N ALA A 147 6.56 -12.10 -35.17
CA ALA A 147 5.45 -12.88 -35.73
C ALA A 147 4.73 -12.12 -36.86
N ALA A 148 4.49 -10.81 -36.67
CA ALA A 148 3.89 -9.96 -37.69
C ALA A 148 4.79 -9.74 -38.93
N ARG A 149 6.12 -9.78 -38.78
CA ARG A 149 7.07 -9.71 -39.90
C ARG A 149 7.12 -11.04 -40.66
N ASP A 150 7.14 -12.17 -39.95
CA ASP A 150 7.14 -13.51 -40.55
C ASP A 150 5.86 -13.79 -41.35
N ALA A 151 4.70 -13.41 -40.80
CA ALA A 151 3.42 -13.54 -41.50
C ALA A 151 3.38 -12.71 -42.80
N ARG A 152 3.92 -11.48 -42.78
CA ARG A 152 4.03 -10.65 -43.98
C ARG A 152 4.97 -11.26 -45.02
N SER A 153 6.13 -11.75 -44.60
CA SER A 153 7.11 -12.41 -45.48
C SER A 153 6.50 -13.62 -46.22
N ARG A 154 5.81 -14.50 -45.49
CA ARG A 154 5.12 -15.67 -46.07
C ARG A 154 4.02 -15.27 -47.05
N SER A 155 3.28 -14.20 -46.76
CA SER A 155 2.24 -13.69 -47.66
C SER A 155 2.83 -13.13 -48.96
N THR A 156 3.98 -12.43 -48.89
CA THR A 156 4.69 -11.97 -50.09
C THR A 156 5.26 -13.11 -50.91
N ASP A 157 5.88 -14.12 -50.28
CA ASP A 157 6.42 -15.29 -50.98
C ASP A 157 5.31 -16.07 -51.71
N ALA A 158 4.17 -16.30 -51.06
CA ALA A 158 3.03 -16.98 -51.68
C ALA A 158 2.44 -16.20 -52.86
N THR A 159 2.51 -14.86 -52.82
CA THR A 159 2.04 -14.00 -53.93
C THR A 159 3.00 -14.08 -55.11
N ILE A 160 4.31 -14.05 -54.86
CA ILE A 160 5.35 -14.18 -55.91
C ILE A 160 5.28 -15.55 -56.58
N ASP A 161 5.05 -16.61 -55.82
CA ASP A 161 4.99 -17.98 -56.36
C ASP A 161 3.80 -18.16 -57.31
N LYS A 162 2.62 -17.62 -56.97
CA LYS A 162 1.45 -17.60 -57.86
C LYS A 162 1.72 -16.89 -59.19
N LEU A 163 2.45 -15.77 -59.17
CA LEU A 163 2.82 -15.03 -60.39
C LEU A 163 3.76 -15.84 -61.29
N ARG A 164 4.68 -16.60 -60.70
CA ARG A 164 5.62 -17.47 -61.45
C ARG A 164 4.92 -18.64 -62.14
N HIS A 165 3.85 -19.16 -61.54
CA HIS A 165 3.09 -20.27 -62.09
C HIS A 165 2.05 -19.84 -63.14
N GLN A 166 1.55 -18.60 -63.10
CA GLN A 166 0.60 -18.09 -64.11
C GLN A 166 1.23 -17.78 -65.47
N ASN A 167 2.53 -17.50 -65.55
CA ASN A 167 3.24 -17.19 -66.80
C ASN A 167 3.80 -18.43 -67.54
N ARG A 168 3.41 -19.64 -67.14
CA ARG A 168 3.80 -20.89 -67.80
C ARG A 168 2.61 -21.54 -68.53
N HIS A 169 1.99 -20.83 -69.47
CA HIS A 169 1.10 -21.40 -70.49
C HIS A 169 1.21 -20.60 -71.79
#